data_AF-A0A3N5N8E7-F1
#
_entry.id   AF-A0A3N5N8E7-F1
#
_cell.length_a   1.000
_cell.length_b   1.000
_cell.length_c   1.000
_cell.angle_alpha   90.00
_cell.angle_beta   90.00
_cell.angle_gamma   90.00
#
_symmetry.space_group_name_H-M   'P 1'
#
loop_
_entity.id
_entity.type
_entity.pdbx_description
1 polymer ?
#
loop_
_entity_poly.entity_id
_entity_poly.type
_entity_poly.pdbx_seq_one_letter_code
_entity_poly.pdbx_strand_id
1 'polypeptide(L)'
;MDDDRSQTFRELTALLGALPIGDYLVSEDFSRFLRNHDLEDAWNEYLVLSRDKPDLYGDSVIKNAFSLFLSHIFHRRREMFLSLFSGLLADFSRGIPCTLPVDDIKPFLLLLGYPEAAIDHTLFSLRVRQKADAQTR
;
A
#
# COMPACT_ATOMS: atom_id res chain seq x y z
N MET A 1 2.87 -5.85 -21.68
CA MET A 1 3.53 -6.27 -20.42
C MET A 1 3.42 -5.21 -19.32
N ASP A 2 3.37 -3.90 -19.60
CA ASP A 2 3.10 -2.87 -18.57
C ASP A 2 1.62 -2.77 -18.17
N ASP A 3 0.70 -3.14 -19.07
CA ASP A 3 -0.73 -3.14 -18.80
C ASP A 3 -1.14 -4.14 -17.71
N ASP A 4 -0.56 -5.34 -17.71
CA ASP A 4 -0.87 -6.40 -16.74
C ASP A 4 -0.46 -5.98 -15.31
N ARG A 5 0.67 -5.29 -15.17
CA ARG A 5 1.16 -4.79 -13.87
C ARG A 5 0.33 -3.61 -13.38
N SER A 6 -0.02 -2.71 -14.30
CA SER A 6 -0.90 -1.58 -13.99
C SER A 6 -2.29 -2.03 -13.57
N GLN A 7 -2.78 -3.14 -14.15
CA GLN A 7 -4.01 -3.80 -13.71
C GLN A 7 -3.84 -4.45 -12.34
N THR A 8 -2.72 -5.15 -12.10
CA THR A 8 -2.39 -5.76 -10.81
C THR A 8 -2.40 -4.73 -9.67
N PHE A 9 -1.80 -3.55 -9.87
CA PHE A 9 -1.83 -2.48 -8.86
C PHE A 9 -3.23 -1.89 -8.66
N ARG A 10 -4.02 -1.74 -9.73
CA ARG A 10 -5.41 -1.29 -9.62
C ARG A 10 -6.25 -2.24 -8.78
N GLU A 11 -6.14 -3.55 -9.02
CA GLU A 11 -6.87 -4.56 -8.25
C GLU A 11 -6.39 -4.66 -6.81
N LEU A 12 -5.07 -4.64 -6.58
CA LEU A 12 -4.49 -4.61 -5.23
C LEU A 12 -4.96 -3.38 -4.44
N THR A 13 -4.99 -2.21 -5.08
CA THR A 13 -5.46 -0.98 -4.43
C THR A 13 -6.96 -0.93 -4.25
N ALA A 14 -7.75 -1.57 -5.13
CA ALA A 14 -9.18 -1.76 -4.92
C ALA A 14 -9.47 -2.68 -3.72
N LEU A 15 -8.73 -3.78 -3.58
CA LEU A 15 -8.79 -4.67 -2.42
C LEU A 15 -8.52 -3.90 -1.12
N LEU A 16 -7.43 -3.12 -1.08
CA LEU A 16 -7.10 -2.30 0.08
C LEU A 16 -8.09 -1.15 0.29
N GLY A 17 -8.67 -0.62 -0.78
CA GLY A 17 -9.66 0.45 -0.77
C GLY A 17 -11.03 0.04 -0.23
N ALA A 18 -11.27 -1.26 -0.04
CA ALA A 18 -12.42 -1.79 0.71
C ALA A 18 -12.24 -1.61 2.24
N LEU A 19 -11.03 -1.34 2.69
CA LEU A 19 -10.70 -0.94 4.07
C LEU A 19 -10.70 0.60 4.15
N PRO A 20 -10.76 1.19 5.35
CA PRO A 20 -10.65 2.65 5.53
C PRO A 20 -9.20 3.14 5.36
N ILE A 21 -8.50 2.65 4.33
CA ILE A 21 -7.14 3.05 4.01
C ILE A 21 -7.06 4.52 3.58
N GLY A 22 -8.15 5.07 3.04
CA GLY A 22 -8.24 6.50 2.71
C GLY A 22 -7.97 7.41 3.92
N ASP A 23 -8.53 7.06 5.08
CA ASP A 23 -8.32 7.80 6.33
C ASP A 23 -6.85 7.78 6.76
N TYR A 24 -6.19 6.63 6.61
CA TYR A 24 -4.76 6.50 6.87
C TYR A 24 -3.92 7.30 5.86
N LEU A 25 -4.25 7.28 4.56
CA LEU A 25 -3.51 7.98 3.51
C LEU A 25 -3.56 9.50 3.63
N VAL A 26 -4.48 10.04 4.44
CA VAL A 26 -4.54 11.48 4.79
C VAL A 26 -4.10 11.76 6.23
N SER A 27 -3.61 10.75 6.95
CA SER A 27 -3.20 10.86 8.36
C SER A 27 -1.75 11.28 8.53
N GLU A 28 -1.43 11.84 9.70
CA GLU A 28 -0.05 12.20 10.09
C GLU A 28 0.87 10.97 10.21
N ASP A 29 0.33 9.80 10.54
CA ASP A 29 1.11 8.57 10.62
C ASP A 29 1.61 8.15 9.23
N PHE A 30 0.77 8.25 8.20
CA PHE A 30 1.21 8.04 6.83
C PHE A 30 2.23 9.10 6.37
N SER A 31 2.01 10.37 6.68
CA SER A 31 3.01 11.42 6.39
C SER A 31 4.36 11.14 7.07
N ARG A 32 4.35 10.65 8.32
CA ARG A 32 5.55 10.22 9.02
C ARG A 32 6.21 9.02 8.36
N PHE A 33 5.42 8.02 7.94
CA PHE A 33 5.91 6.87 7.18
C PHE A 33 6.61 7.32 5.89
N LEU A 34 6.00 8.21 5.13
CA LEU A 34 6.57 8.73 3.88
C LEU A 34 7.90 9.45 4.11
N ARG A 35 7.99 10.30 5.14
CA ARG A 35 9.24 11.01 5.49
C ARG A 35 10.35 10.05 5.93
N ASN A 36 10.01 9.04 6.73
CA ASN A 36 10.99 8.04 7.19
C ASN A 36 11.57 7.19 6.06
N HIS A 37 10.95 7.19 4.89
CA HIS A 37 11.34 6.38 3.73
C HIS A 37 11.71 7.21 2.49
N ASP A 38 11.80 8.53 2.61
CA ASP A 38 12.06 9.45 1.49
C ASP A 38 11.07 9.24 0.33
N LEU A 39 9.78 9.19 0.63
CA LEU A 39 8.68 8.95 -0.32
C LEU A 39 7.67 10.11 -0.41
N GLU A 40 7.86 11.18 0.38
CA GLU A 40 6.91 12.31 0.48
C GLU A 40 6.73 13.03 -0.86
N ASP A 41 7.83 13.32 -1.57
CA ASP A 41 7.78 13.98 -2.88
C ASP A 41 7.02 13.15 -3.92
N ALA A 42 7.29 11.84 -3.97
CA ALA A 42 6.60 10.93 -4.88
C ALA A 42 5.10 10.87 -4.59
N TRP A 43 4.71 10.79 -3.31
CA TRP A 43 3.30 10.82 -2.92
C TRP A 43 2.62 12.14 -3.36
N ASN A 44 3.25 13.28 -3.07
CA ASN A 44 2.70 14.60 -3.41
C ASN A 44 2.52 14.77 -4.93
N GLU A 45 3.49 14.33 -5.73
CA GLU A 45 3.40 14.35 -7.19
C GLU A 45 2.15 13.59 -7.67
N TYR A 46 1.97 12.33 -7.24
CA TYR A 46 0.82 11.53 -7.67
C TYR A 46 -0.51 12.01 -7.08
N LEU A 47 -0.50 12.66 -5.92
CA LEU A 47 -1.68 13.28 -5.36
C LEU A 47 -2.14 14.49 -6.19
N VAL A 48 -1.20 15.33 -6.65
CA VAL A 48 -1.48 16.45 -7.56
C VAL A 48 -2.00 15.93 -8.91
N LEU A 49 -1.30 14.97 -9.52
CA LEU A 49 -1.72 14.36 -10.78
C LEU A 49 -3.12 13.73 -10.71
N SER A 50 -3.48 13.17 -9.55
CA SER A 50 -4.81 12.58 -9.35
C SER A 50 -5.90 13.64 -9.14
N ARG A 51 -5.55 14.81 -8.59
CA ARG A 51 -6.47 15.96 -8.44
C ARG A 51 -6.75 16.64 -9.77
N ASP A 52 -5.79 16.63 -10.68
CA ASP A 52 -5.93 17.24 -12.01
C ASP A 52 -6.84 16.41 -12.94
N LYS A 53 -7.22 15.19 -12.55
CA LYS A 53 -8.15 14.35 -13.30
C LYS A 53 -9.61 14.79 -13.09
N PRO A 54 -10.31 15.27 -14.13
CA PRO A 54 -11.65 15.83 -14.00
C PRO A 54 -12.74 14.78 -13.71
N ASP A 55 -12.42 13.48 -13.81
CA ASP A 55 -13.30 12.35 -13.53
C ASP A 55 -13.18 11.84 -12.08
N LEU A 56 -12.20 12.33 -11.30
CA LEU A 56 -11.96 11.90 -9.93
C LEU A 56 -12.37 12.96 -8.91
N TYR A 57 -13.06 12.52 -7.85
CA TYR A 57 -13.52 13.39 -6.77
C TYR A 57 -13.47 12.69 -5.40
N GLY A 58 -13.17 13.47 -4.34
CA GLY A 58 -13.14 12.98 -2.97
C GLY A 58 -12.16 11.82 -2.77
N ASP A 59 -12.62 10.75 -2.12
CA ASP A 59 -11.80 9.56 -1.79
C ASP A 59 -11.23 8.83 -3.02
N SER A 60 -11.90 8.96 -4.18
CA SER A 60 -11.39 8.36 -5.44
C SER A 60 -10.07 8.99 -5.90
N VAL A 61 -9.82 10.27 -5.57
CA VAL A 61 -8.54 10.95 -5.84
C VAL A 61 -7.42 10.31 -5.04
N ILE A 62 -7.66 10.07 -3.75
CA ILE A 62 -6.67 9.48 -2.83
C ILE A 62 -6.36 8.04 -3.24
N LYS A 63 -7.38 7.24 -3.57
CA LYS A 63 -7.22 5.86 -4.04
C LYS A 63 -6.47 5.77 -5.36
N ASN A 64 -6.76 6.66 -6.32
CA ASN A 64 -6.01 6.72 -7.57
C ASN A 64 -4.54 7.11 -7.33
N ALA A 65 -4.29 8.13 -6.49
CA ALA A 65 -2.93 8.55 -6.14
C ALA A 65 -2.15 7.40 -5.49
N PHE A 66 -2.80 6.64 -4.60
CA PHE A 66 -2.20 5.46 -3.97
C PHE A 66 -1.85 4.35 -4.96
N SER A 67 -2.73 4.08 -5.92
CA SER A 67 -2.43 3.11 -6.98
C SER A 67 -1.19 3.50 -7.80
N LEU A 68 -1.12 4.78 -8.21
CA LEU A 68 0.03 5.31 -8.96
C LEU A 68 1.31 5.30 -8.12
N PHE A 69 1.20 5.66 -6.84
CA PHE A 69 2.31 5.68 -5.90
C PHE A 69 2.90 4.29 -5.65
N LEU A 70 2.07 3.27 -5.43
CA LEU A 70 2.57 1.88 -5.29
C LEU A 70 3.26 1.40 -6.57
N SER A 71 2.68 1.71 -7.73
CA SER A 71 3.32 1.44 -9.01
C SER A 71 4.68 2.14 -9.12
N HIS A 72 4.79 3.41 -8.74
CA HIS A 72 6.05 4.14 -8.73
C HIS A 72 7.11 3.48 -7.85
N ILE A 73 6.76 3.14 -6.60
CA ILE A 73 7.71 2.48 -5.68
C ILE A 73 8.19 1.17 -6.29
N PHE A 74 7.28 0.38 -6.86
CA PHE A 74 7.65 -0.88 -7.50
C PHE A 74 8.63 -0.69 -8.66
N HIS A 75 8.43 0.32 -9.51
CA HIS A 75 9.31 0.57 -10.65
C HIS A 75 10.65 1.18 -10.25
N ARG A 76 10.67 2.06 -9.24
CA ARG A 76 11.88 2.82 -8.84
C ARG A 76 12.70 2.14 -7.75
N ARG A 77 12.07 1.35 -6.90
CA ARG A 77 12.67 0.71 -5.73
C ARG A 77 12.18 -0.74 -5.57
N ARG A 78 12.20 -1.51 -6.67
CA ARG A 78 11.65 -2.88 -6.73
C ARG A 78 12.15 -3.79 -5.60
N GLU A 79 13.43 -3.76 -5.30
CA GLU A 79 14.03 -4.60 -4.25
C GLU A 79 13.51 -4.27 -2.84
N MET A 80 13.11 -3.01 -2.62
CA MET A 80 12.59 -2.54 -1.33
C MET A 80 11.07 -2.61 -1.24
N PHE A 81 10.37 -2.80 -2.36
CA PHE A 81 8.92 -2.69 -2.43
C PHE A 81 8.21 -3.61 -1.44
N LEU A 82 8.59 -4.89 -1.31
CA LEU A 82 7.95 -5.79 -0.34
C LEU A 82 8.08 -5.30 1.10
N SER A 83 9.26 -4.80 1.47
CA SER A 83 9.53 -4.26 2.80
C SER A 83 8.72 -2.99 3.04
N LEU A 84 8.72 -2.06 2.08
CA LEU A 84 7.95 -0.81 2.17
C LEU A 84 6.44 -1.07 2.20
N PHE A 85 5.95 -1.95 1.34
CA PHE A 85 4.53 -2.30 1.26
C PHE A 85 4.05 -2.96 2.55
N SER A 86 4.79 -3.93 3.09
CA SER A 86 4.46 -4.55 4.37
C SER A 86 4.60 -3.60 5.56
N GLY A 87 5.59 -2.70 5.53
CA GLY A 87 5.73 -1.63 6.52
C GLY A 87 4.53 -0.69 6.53
N LEU A 88 4.08 -0.26 5.34
CA LEU A 88 2.90 0.57 5.17
C LEU A 88 1.65 -0.12 5.71
N LEU A 89 1.43 -1.40 5.35
CA LEU A 89 0.29 -2.17 5.83
C LEU A 89 0.33 -2.39 7.35
N ALA A 90 1.51 -2.63 7.92
CA ALA A 90 1.67 -2.75 9.36
C ALA A 90 1.29 -1.45 10.07
N ASP A 91 1.79 -0.31 9.58
CA ASP A 91 1.52 1.00 10.16
C ASP A 91 0.03 1.38 10.07
N PHE A 92 -0.58 1.15 8.90
CA PHE A 92 -2.02 1.28 8.68
C PHE A 92 -2.84 0.47 9.70
N SER A 93 -2.51 -0.81 9.87
CA SER A 93 -3.27 -1.69 10.78
C SER A 93 -3.01 -1.42 12.27
N ARG A 94 -2.00 -0.61 12.61
CA ARG A 94 -1.78 -0.15 13.99
C ARG A 94 -2.79 0.94 14.35
N GLY A 95 -2.99 1.92 13.48
CA GLY A 95 -3.90 3.05 13.73
C GLY A 95 -5.38 2.69 13.63
N ILE A 96 -5.71 1.65 12.86
CA ILE A 96 -7.08 1.34 12.48
C ILE A 96 -7.38 -0.13 12.81
N PRO A 97 -8.39 -0.43 13.65
CA PRO A 97 -8.84 -1.80 13.92
C PRO A 97 -9.42 -2.44 12.64
N CYS A 98 -8.57 -3.09 11.85
CA CYS A 98 -8.97 -3.81 10.65
C CYS A 98 -8.21 -5.12 10.50
N THR A 99 -8.88 -6.14 9.98
CA THR A 99 -8.23 -7.37 9.55
C THR A 99 -7.67 -7.16 8.14
N LEU A 100 -6.36 -7.26 7.99
CA LEU A 100 -5.74 -7.17 6.67
C LEU A 100 -6.05 -8.44 5.85
N PRO A 101 -6.43 -8.31 4.57
CA PRO A 101 -6.68 -9.43 3.68
C PRO A 101 -5.37 -10.04 3.17
N VAL A 102 -4.55 -10.56 4.10
CA VAL A 102 -3.18 -11.03 3.82
C VAL A 102 -3.17 -12.17 2.80
N ASP A 103 -4.15 -13.08 2.87
CA ASP A 103 -4.29 -14.19 1.91
C ASP A 103 -4.64 -13.69 0.51
N ASP A 104 -5.48 -12.65 0.40
CA ASP A 104 -5.87 -12.06 -0.88
C ASP A 104 -4.76 -11.19 -1.49
N ILE A 105 -3.84 -10.66 -0.67
CA ILE A 105 -2.67 -9.89 -1.12
C ILE A 105 -1.62 -10.78 -1.79
N LYS A 106 -1.42 -12.02 -1.31
CA LYS A 106 -0.36 -12.93 -1.78
C LYS A 106 -0.39 -13.16 -3.31
N PRO A 107 -1.54 -13.46 -3.95
CA PRO A 107 -1.64 -13.60 -5.40
C PRO A 107 -1.12 -12.39 -6.19
N PHE A 108 -1.43 -11.17 -5.76
CA PHE A 108 -0.95 -9.97 -6.44
C PHE A 108 0.57 -9.83 -6.35
N LEU A 109 1.17 -10.14 -5.19
CA LEU A 109 2.62 -10.10 -5.03
C LEU A 109 3.34 -11.16 -5.89
N LEU A 110 2.72 -12.34 -6.08
CA LEU A 110 3.22 -13.35 -7.01
C LEU A 110 3.16 -12.85 -8.46
N LEU A 111 2.06 -12.21 -8.88
CA LEU A 111 1.91 -11.61 -10.21
C LEU A 111 2.92 -10.48 -10.48
N LEU A 112 3.32 -9.74 -9.44
CA LEU A 112 4.40 -8.75 -9.50
C LEU A 112 5.80 -9.38 -9.61
N GLY A 113 5.90 -10.71 -9.56
CA GLY A 113 7.11 -11.48 -9.76
C GLY A 113 7.98 -11.62 -8.52
N TYR A 114 7.42 -11.46 -7.32
CA TYR A 114 8.16 -11.72 -6.09
C TYR A 114 8.23 -13.22 -5.77
N PRO A 115 9.36 -13.73 -5.26
CA PRO A 115 9.47 -15.12 -4.85
C PRO A 115 8.49 -15.46 -3.73
N GLU A 116 7.82 -16.61 -3.84
CA GLU A 116 6.84 -17.06 -2.85
C GLU A 116 7.41 -17.08 -1.42
N ALA A 117 8.62 -17.60 -1.23
CA ALA A 117 9.28 -17.63 0.07
C ALA A 117 9.48 -16.23 0.68
N ALA A 118 9.78 -15.22 -0.13
CA ALA A 118 9.95 -13.84 0.33
C ALA A 118 8.60 -13.21 0.70
N ILE A 119 7.55 -13.51 -0.07
CA ILE A 119 6.18 -13.10 0.22
C ILE A 119 5.72 -13.72 1.54
N ASP A 120 5.86 -15.03 1.70
CA ASP A 120 5.42 -15.75 2.90
C ASP A 120 6.12 -15.25 4.15
N HIS A 121 7.44 -15.04 4.09
CA HIS A 121 8.18 -14.45 5.20
C HIS A 121 7.66 -13.05 5.58
N THR A 122 7.39 -12.21 4.58
CA THR A 122 6.90 -10.84 4.76
C THR A 122 5.50 -10.82 5.35
N LEU A 123 4.58 -11.61 4.79
CA LEU A 123 3.19 -11.69 5.22
C LEU A 123 3.05 -12.38 6.58
N PHE A 124 3.90 -13.36 6.89
CA PHE A 124 3.99 -13.95 8.23
C PHE A 124 4.41 -12.90 9.26
N SER A 125 5.47 -12.13 8.98
CA SER A 125 5.94 -11.07 9.86
C SER A 125 4.86 -10.01 10.12
N LEU A 126 4.10 -9.66 9.09
CA LEU A 126 2.95 -8.76 9.20
C LEU A 126 1.88 -9.32 10.15
N ARG A 127 1.47 -10.58 9.97
CA ARG A 127 0.50 -11.27 10.85
C ARG A 127 0.94 -11.31 12.32
N VAL A 128 2.24 -11.57 12.56
CA VAL A 128 2.79 -11.61 13.92
C VAL A 128 2.71 -10.23 14.58
N ARG A 129 3.07 -9.16 13.86
CA ARG A 129 2.98 -7.79 14.36
C ARG A 129 1.55 -7.39 14.72
N GLN A 130 0.58 -7.75 13.88
CA GLN A 130 -0.84 -7.49 14.16
C GLN A 130 -1.34 -8.19 15.43
N LYS A 131 -0.90 -9.44 15.67
CA LYS A 131 -1.28 -10.17 16.89
C LYS A 131 -0.67 -9.54 18.15
N ALA A 132 0.56 -9.04 18.08
CA ALA A 132 1.22 -8.40 19.21
C ALA A 132 0.53 -7.09 19.60
N ASP A 133 0.22 -6.23 18.63
CA ASP A 133 -0.45 -4.94 18.86
C ASP A 133 -1.91 -5.11 19.33
N ALA A 134 -2.57 -6.21 18.97
CA ALA A 134 -3.91 -6.54 19.45
C ALA A 134 -3.95 -7.03 20.92
N GLN A 135 -2.82 -7.49 21.47
CA GLN A 135 -2.72 -7.97 22.87
C GLN A 135 -2.37 -6.86 23.87
N THR A 136 -1.95 -5.68 23.38
CA THR A 136 -1.52 -4.54 24.23
C THR A 136 -2.58 -3.44 24.36
N ARG A 137 -3.77 -3.64 23.79
CA ARG A 137 -4.93 -2.75 23.88
C ARG A 137 -6.03 -3.39 24.73
#